data_AF-A0A956IXY9-F1
#
_entry.id   AF-A0A956IXY9-F1
#
_cell.length_a   1.000
_cell.length_b   1.000
_cell.length_c   1.000
_cell.angle_alpha   90.00
_cell.angle_beta   90.00
_cell.angle_gamma   90.00
#
_symmetry.space_group_name_H-M   'P 1'
#
loop_
_entity.id
_entity.type
_entity.pdbx_description
1 polymer ?
#
loop_
_entity_poly.entity_id
_entity_poly.type
_entity_poly.pdbx_seq_one_letter_code
_entity_poly.pdbx_strand_id
1 'polypeptide(L)'
;HLREAGARIGVNTQINVWSRHELEALLELVAAEGIHSWQLQVTIAHGNAADHPEIMIQPHMYLEVFETLGRVLARAAELRVRIWPANNLGYFGPLEGPLRAHQKRDTGHYAGCEAGAGALGIESDGAIKGCPSLGGPTNVGGNIRERSLWEIWSEAAQIREIRERTRDDLWGYCQTCYYADVCLAGCTAVSEPLLGRPGNNPYCHHRALEMDRLGLRERVELVQAAPPVGFGTGLFRVIREPKDPEVRRQQGPVAIEDPRVSRLVAPRGPGRPWSPATG
;
A
#
# COMPACT_ATOMS: atom_id res chain seq x y z
N HIS A 1 20.98 -24.39 11.15
CA HIS A 1 20.58 -24.90 9.81
C HIS A 1 20.67 -23.87 8.67
N LEU A 2 19.82 -22.83 8.58
CA LEU A 2 19.87 -21.89 7.44
C LEU A 2 21.20 -21.11 7.33
N ARG A 3 21.74 -20.64 8.46
CA ARG A 3 23.05 -19.96 8.52
C ARG A 3 24.20 -20.87 8.11
N GLU A 4 24.21 -22.09 8.64
CA GLU A 4 25.21 -23.12 8.32
C GLU A 4 25.21 -23.48 6.82
N ALA A 5 24.04 -23.40 6.17
CA ALA A 5 23.89 -23.57 4.73
C ALA A 5 24.31 -22.35 3.90
N GLY A 6 24.84 -21.28 4.52
CA GLY A 6 25.28 -20.06 3.84
C GLY A 6 24.15 -19.12 3.38
N ALA A 7 22.90 -19.35 3.84
CA ALA A 7 21.77 -18.53 3.45
C ALA A 7 21.79 -17.17 4.16
N ARG A 8 21.44 -16.11 3.41
CA ARG A 8 21.17 -14.78 3.97
C ARG A 8 19.74 -14.76 4.52
N ILE A 9 19.61 -14.63 5.83
CA ILE A 9 18.31 -14.64 6.50
C ILE A 9 17.74 -13.23 6.51
N GLY A 10 16.49 -13.10 6.08
CA GLY A 10 15.70 -11.89 6.23
C GLY A 10 14.51 -12.10 7.16
N VAL A 11 14.03 -11.01 7.75
CA VAL A 11 12.79 -10.98 8.52
C VAL A 11 11.88 -9.89 7.96
N ASN A 12 10.58 -10.01 8.20
CA ASN A 12 9.58 -9.03 7.79
C ASN A 12 8.78 -8.54 9.00
N THR A 13 8.41 -7.27 9.00
CA THR A 13 7.57 -6.68 10.04
C THR A 13 6.49 -5.82 9.40
N GLN A 14 5.26 -6.07 9.84
CA GLN A 14 4.13 -5.21 9.55
C GLN A 14 4.07 -4.08 10.59
N ILE A 15 4.16 -2.84 10.11
CA ILE A 15 3.95 -1.62 10.89
C ILE A 15 2.45 -1.43 11.04
N ASN A 16 1.99 -1.46 12.28
CA ASN A 16 0.59 -1.33 12.66
C ASN A 16 0.50 -0.33 13.83
N VAL A 17 -0.70 -0.06 14.35
CA VAL A 17 -0.90 0.91 15.44
C VAL A 17 -0.07 0.57 16.68
N TRP A 18 0.17 -0.71 16.95
CA TRP A 18 0.90 -1.22 18.10
C TRP A 18 2.41 -1.25 17.83
N SER A 19 2.82 -1.86 16.73
CA SER A 19 4.24 -2.12 16.43
C SER A 19 5.03 -0.88 15.97
N ARG A 20 4.36 0.21 15.56
CA ARG A 20 5.04 1.41 15.06
C ARG A 20 5.99 2.05 16.08
N HIS A 21 5.74 1.86 17.37
CA HIS A 21 6.57 2.39 18.46
C HIS A 21 7.73 1.46 18.84
N GLU A 22 7.78 0.25 18.29
CA GLU A 22 8.75 -0.78 18.68
C GLU A 22 9.89 -0.96 17.66
N LEU A 23 9.87 -0.24 16.55
CA LEU A 23 10.78 -0.48 15.42
C LEU A 23 12.26 -0.30 15.80
N GLU A 24 12.59 0.67 16.65
CA GLU A 24 13.97 0.90 17.09
C GLU A 24 14.48 -0.25 17.99
N ALA A 25 13.66 -0.70 18.94
CA ALA A 25 14.01 -1.83 19.80
C ALA A 25 14.07 -3.15 19.00
N LEU A 26 13.14 -3.34 18.06
CA LEU A 26 13.10 -4.52 17.20
C LEU A 26 14.32 -4.59 16.29
N LEU A 27 14.83 -3.45 15.81
CA LEU A 27 16.07 -3.41 15.03
C LEU A 27 17.25 -3.99 15.81
N GLU A 28 17.41 -3.62 17.08
CA GLU A 28 18.51 -4.13 17.92
C GLU A 28 18.41 -5.66 18.09
N LEU A 29 17.20 -6.17 18.33
CA LEU A 29 16.96 -7.61 18.43
C LEU A 29 17.29 -8.35 17.12
N VAL A 30 16.79 -7.83 16.01
CA VAL A 30 17.02 -8.38 14.66
C VAL A 30 18.51 -8.36 14.31
N ALA A 31 19.22 -7.30 14.67
CA ALA A 31 20.66 -7.18 14.46
C ALA A 31 21.46 -8.17 15.33
N ALA A 32 21.10 -8.32 16.61
CA ALA A 32 21.74 -9.25 17.53
C ALA A 32 21.62 -10.71 17.06
N GLU A 33 20.49 -11.07 16.46
CA GLU A 33 20.29 -12.37 15.83
C GLU A 33 21.10 -12.56 14.53
N GLY A 34 21.80 -11.52 14.05
CA GLY A 34 22.62 -11.55 12.85
C GLY A 34 21.81 -11.54 11.56
N ILE A 35 20.61 -10.95 11.55
CA ILE A 35 19.77 -10.87 10.35
C ILE A 35 20.42 -10.00 9.28
N HIS A 36 20.42 -10.46 8.03
CA HIS A 36 21.02 -9.75 6.90
C HIS A 36 20.14 -8.60 6.42
N SER A 37 18.82 -8.82 6.34
CA SER A 37 17.88 -7.85 5.79
C SER A 37 16.55 -7.84 6.52
N TRP A 38 16.02 -6.65 6.77
CA TRP A 38 14.75 -6.44 7.42
C TRP A 38 13.77 -5.75 6.48
N GLN A 39 12.70 -6.47 6.12
CA GLN A 39 11.63 -5.93 5.30
C GLN A 39 10.59 -5.24 6.17
N LEU A 40 10.28 -3.99 5.84
CA LEU A 40 9.27 -3.19 6.53
C LEU A 40 8.10 -2.90 5.59
N GLN A 41 6.88 -3.11 6.09
CA GLN A 41 5.65 -2.92 5.33
C GLN A 41 4.56 -2.42 6.25
N VAL A 42 3.58 -1.65 5.76
CA VAL A 42 2.42 -1.28 6.59
C VAL A 42 1.36 -2.37 6.57
N THR A 43 0.56 -2.44 7.62
CA THR A 43 -0.65 -3.28 7.64
C THR A 43 -1.69 -2.69 6.70
N ILE A 44 -2.29 -3.53 5.88
CA ILE A 44 -3.28 -3.15 4.86
C ILE A 44 -4.62 -3.84 5.15
N ALA A 45 -5.71 -3.31 4.62
CA ALA A 45 -7.07 -3.85 4.79
C ALA A 45 -7.30 -5.15 4.01
N HIS A 46 -6.51 -6.19 4.30
CA HIS A 46 -6.59 -7.53 3.70
C HIS A 46 -6.84 -8.59 4.77
N GLY A 47 -7.62 -9.61 4.42
CA GLY A 47 -7.89 -10.73 5.32
C GLY A 47 -8.46 -10.22 6.64
N ASN A 48 -7.98 -10.76 7.76
CA ASN A 48 -8.46 -10.36 9.08
C ASN A 48 -8.31 -8.85 9.35
N ALA A 49 -7.25 -8.20 8.83
CA ALA A 49 -7.05 -6.77 9.04
C ALA A 49 -8.15 -5.91 8.40
N ALA A 50 -8.90 -6.43 7.42
CA ALA A 50 -10.03 -5.72 6.83
C ALA A 50 -11.18 -5.49 7.81
N ASP A 51 -11.34 -6.37 8.80
CA ASP A 51 -12.38 -6.31 9.84
C ASP A 51 -11.87 -5.70 11.15
N HIS A 52 -10.58 -5.37 11.22
CA HIS A 52 -9.89 -4.84 12.39
C HIS A 52 -9.25 -3.47 12.12
N PRO A 53 -10.04 -2.42 11.82
CA PRO A 53 -9.52 -1.10 11.48
C PRO A 53 -8.63 -0.48 12.57
N GLU A 54 -8.79 -0.90 13.83
CA GLU A 54 -8.01 -0.46 14.99
C GLU A 54 -6.53 -0.84 14.93
N ILE A 55 -6.14 -1.87 14.15
CA ILE A 55 -4.73 -2.24 13.99
C ILE A 55 -4.07 -1.46 12.85
N MET A 56 -4.86 -0.91 11.93
CA MET A 56 -4.35 -0.15 10.79
C MET A 56 -3.89 1.24 11.23
N ILE A 57 -2.66 1.60 10.88
CA ILE A 57 -2.21 2.98 11.08
C ILE A 57 -3.09 3.92 10.26
N GLN A 58 -3.30 5.13 10.76
CA GLN A 58 -4.03 6.17 10.03
C GLN A 58 -3.07 6.96 9.12
N PRO A 59 -3.53 7.51 7.99
CA PRO A 59 -2.70 8.33 7.10
C PRO A 59 -1.89 9.42 7.81
N HIS A 60 -2.48 10.16 8.74
CA HIS A 60 -1.77 11.19 9.51
C HIS A 60 -0.65 10.64 10.42
N MET A 61 -0.70 9.37 10.80
CA MET A 61 0.34 8.74 11.62
C MET A 61 1.62 8.46 10.81
N TYR A 62 1.59 8.60 9.48
CA TYR A 62 2.80 8.45 8.65
C TYR A 62 3.90 9.43 9.05
N LEU A 63 3.57 10.63 9.54
CA LEU A 63 4.58 11.60 9.97
C LEU A 63 5.45 11.01 11.09
N GLU A 64 4.82 10.53 12.14
CA GLU A 64 5.49 9.88 13.28
C GLU A 64 6.24 8.60 12.85
N VAL A 65 5.59 7.76 12.03
CA VAL A 65 6.21 6.53 11.53
C VAL A 65 7.50 6.85 10.76
N PHE A 66 7.49 7.87 9.91
CA PHE A 66 8.66 8.22 9.10
C PHE A 66 9.75 8.92 9.90
N GLU A 67 9.43 9.66 10.96
CA GLU A 67 10.44 10.12 11.92
C GLU A 67 11.19 8.93 12.56
N THR A 68 10.45 7.92 13.01
CA THR A 68 11.02 6.68 13.54
C THR A 68 11.82 5.92 12.48
N LEU A 69 11.33 5.82 11.25
CA LEU A 69 12.07 5.19 10.15
C LEU A 69 13.38 5.91 9.83
N GLY A 70 13.45 7.23 10.00
CA GLY A 70 14.69 7.98 9.86
C GLY A 70 15.77 7.51 10.84
N ARG A 71 15.40 7.35 12.12
CA ARG A 71 16.29 6.81 13.16
C ARG A 71 16.66 5.35 12.91
N VAL A 72 15.68 4.53 12.54
CA VAL A 72 15.89 3.12 12.17
C VAL A 72 16.86 2.99 11.00
N LEU A 73 16.76 3.81 9.96
CA LEU A 73 17.66 3.76 8.81
C LEU A 73 19.11 4.10 9.20
N ALA A 74 19.30 5.16 9.98
CA ALA A 74 20.62 5.54 10.47
C ALA A 74 21.24 4.42 11.30
N ARG A 75 20.48 3.89 12.26
CA ARG A 75 20.94 2.83 13.15
C ARG A 75 21.18 1.50 12.41
N ALA A 76 20.35 1.16 11.43
CA ALA A 76 20.50 -0.05 10.65
C ALA A 76 21.78 -0.03 9.79
N ALA A 77 22.20 1.15 9.32
CA ALA A 77 23.46 1.32 8.62
C ALA A 77 24.67 1.01 9.53
N GLU A 78 24.65 1.49 10.78
CA GLU A 78 25.68 1.17 11.79
C GLU A 78 25.75 -0.33 12.09
N LEU A 79 24.58 -0.96 12.25
CA LEU A 79 24.42 -2.38 12.55
C LEU A 79 24.59 -3.29 11.32
N ARG A 80 24.77 -2.70 10.12
CA ARG A 80 24.86 -3.41 8.82
C ARG A 80 23.64 -4.29 8.52
N VAL A 81 22.46 -3.88 8.99
CA VAL A 81 21.17 -4.50 8.65
C VAL A 81 20.60 -3.78 7.42
N ARG A 82 20.31 -4.53 6.36
CA ARG A 82 19.70 -3.95 5.15
C ARG A 82 18.21 -3.71 5.36
N ILE A 83 17.78 -2.46 5.41
CA ILE A 83 16.36 -2.12 5.36
C ILE A 83 15.84 -2.35 3.92
N TRP A 84 14.69 -3.01 3.82
CA TRP A 84 14.01 -3.28 2.56
C TRP A 84 12.53 -2.86 2.64
N PRO A 85 12.15 -1.68 2.13
CA PRO A 85 10.75 -1.26 2.20
C PRO A 85 9.92 -2.07 1.21
N ALA A 86 8.82 -2.65 1.66
CA ALA A 86 7.84 -3.23 0.75
C ALA A 86 7.23 -2.15 -0.16
N ASN A 87 6.48 -2.59 -1.17
CA ASN A 87 5.86 -1.68 -2.13
C ASN A 87 4.84 -0.73 -1.50
N ASN A 88 4.35 -1.01 -0.28
CA ASN A 88 3.34 -0.23 0.44
C ASN A 88 3.90 0.78 1.46
N LEU A 89 5.22 0.94 1.55
CA LEU A 89 5.87 1.86 2.49
C LEU A 89 6.74 2.87 1.76
N GLY A 90 6.46 4.17 1.88
CA GLY A 90 7.29 5.24 1.30
C GLY A 90 6.45 6.34 0.65
N TYR A 91 6.81 6.62 -0.60
CA TYR A 91 6.22 7.55 -1.57
C TYR A 91 6.65 9.01 -1.38
N PHE A 92 7.68 9.39 -2.15
CA PHE A 92 8.09 10.76 -2.49
C PHE A 92 8.28 11.74 -1.30
N GLY A 93 8.45 11.22 -0.08
CA GLY A 93 8.87 12.02 1.06
C GLY A 93 10.40 12.08 1.20
N PRO A 94 10.93 12.83 2.18
CA PRO A 94 12.38 13.01 2.37
C PRO A 94 13.19 11.71 2.51
N LEU A 95 12.57 10.65 3.03
CA LEU A 95 13.22 9.35 3.22
C LEU A 95 13.09 8.41 2.02
N GLU A 96 12.45 8.79 0.91
CA GLU A 96 12.24 7.88 -0.23
C GLU A 96 13.57 7.36 -0.81
N GLY A 97 14.52 8.26 -1.10
CA GLY A 97 15.85 7.87 -1.60
C GLY A 97 16.60 6.92 -0.65
N PRO A 98 16.79 7.30 0.63
CA PRO A 98 17.41 6.43 1.62
C PRO A 98 16.71 5.07 1.79
N LEU A 99 15.37 5.05 1.83
CA LEU A 99 14.57 3.81 1.91
C LEU A 99 14.82 2.88 0.71
N ARG A 100 14.99 3.46 -0.48
CA ARG A 100 15.15 2.72 -1.74
C ARG A 100 16.61 2.42 -2.09
N ALA A 101 17.59 2.85 -1.28
CA ALA A 101 19.02 2.75 -1.59
C ALA A 101 19.51 1.33 -1.95
N HIS A 102 18.83 0.29 -1.46
CA HIS A 102 19.18 -1.11 -1.74
C HIS A 102 18.28 -1.79 -2.77
N GLN A 103 17.22 -1.13 -3.21
CA GLN A 103 16.38 -1.62 -4.30
C GLN A 103 17.01 -1.18 -5.62
N LYS A 104 17.13 -2.10 -6.58
CA LYS A 104 17.67 -1.82 -7.92
C LYS A 104 16.69 -1.00 -8.78
N ARG A 105 16.19 0.12 -8.24
CA ARG A 105 15.39 1.09 -8.98
C ARG A 105 16.35 2.20 -9.39
N ASP A 106 16.64 2.29 -10.69
CA ASP A 106 17.58 3.26 -11.26
C ASP A 106 17.19 4.73 -10.98
N THR A 107 15.96 4.94 -10.52
CA THR A 107 15.36 6.25 -10.27
C THR A 107 15.49 6.74 -8.82
N GLY A 108 15.87 5.87 -7.87
CA GLY A 108 15.94 6.22 -6.45
C GLY A 108 14.58 6.51 -5.78
N HIS A 109 13.47 6.18 -6.44
CA HIS A 109 12.11 6.37 -5.91
C HIS A 109 11.12 5.33 -6.46
N TYR A 110 9.95 5.24 -5.84
CA TYR A 110 8.84 4.42 -6.34
C TYR A 110 8.35 4.90 -7.72
N ALA A 111 8.46 4.04 -8.73
CA ALA A 111 8.17 4.36 -10.14
C ALA A 111 6.86 3.74 -10.65
N GLY A 112 5.91 3.51 -9.75
CA GLY A 112 4.65 2.84 -10.08
C GLY A 112 4.57 1.39 -9.61
N CYS A 113 3.37 0.83 -9.74
CA CYS A 113 3.09 -0.55 -9.36
C CYS A 113 3.55 -1.51 -10.47
N GLU A 114 4.43 -2.45 -10.13
CA GLU A 114 4.99 -3.43 -11.08
C GLU A 114 4.04 -4.59 -11.39
N ALA A 115 2.81 -4.58 -10.88
CA ALA A 115 1.88 -5.68 -11.04
C ALA A 115 1.48 -5.85 -12.51
N GLY A 116 1.75 -7.02 -13.09
CA GLY A 116 1.53 -7.27 -14.51
C GLY A 116 2.54 -6.61 -15.45
N ALA A 117 3.54 -5.90 -14.91
CA ALA A 117 4.62 -5.25 -15.67
C ALA A 117 5.97 -5.94 -15.44
N GLY A 118 6.46 -5.93 -14.20
CA GLY A 118 7.69 -6.61 -13.77
C GLY A 118 7.46 -7.72 -12.74
N ALA A 119 6.21 -7.93 -12.32
CA ALA A 119 5.81 -8.93 -11.34
C ALA A 119 4.59 -9.73 -11.82
N LEU A 120 4.48 -10.96 -11.30
CA LEU A 120 3.37 -11.88 -11.49
C LEU A 120 3.23 -12.73 -10.21
N GLY A 121 2.01 -13.20 -9.92
CA GLY A 121 1.74 -14.21 -8.90
C GLY A 121 1.08 -15.44 -9.51
N ILE A 122 1.46 -16.62 -9.02
CA ILE A 122 0.81 -17.90 -9.32
C ILE A 122 0.28 -18.44 -7.98
N GLU A 123 -1.02 -18.61 -7.86
CA GLU A 123 -1.63 -19.21 -6.67
C GLU A 123 -1.51 -20.74 -6.69
N SER A 124 -1.73 -21.39 -5.55
CA SER A 124 -1.59 -22.85 -5.40
C SER A 124 -2.55 -23.65 -6.31
N ASP A 125 -3.68 -23.05 -6.69
CA ASP A 125 -4.64 -23.62 -7.63
C ASP A 125 -4.31 -23.31 -9.11
N GLY A 126 -3.20 -22.62 -9.38
CA GLY A 126 -2.76 -22.22 -10.71
C GLY A 126 -3.33 -20.89 -11.20
N ALA A 127 -4.14 -20.18 -10.41
CA ALA A 127 -4.64 -18.86 -10.77
C ALA A 127 -3.48 -17.85 -10.93
N ILE A 128 -3.56 -17.03 -11.98
CA ILE A 128 -2.54 -16.05 -12.35
C ILE A 128 -3.01 -14.64 -12.01
N LYS A 129 -2.14 -13.89 -11.35
CA LYS A 129 -2.38 -12.49 -10.93
C LYS A 129 -1.22 -11.59 -11.31
N GLY A 130 -1.49 -10.28 -11.43
CA GLY A 130 -0.44 -9.29 -11.69
C GLY A 130 0.57 -9.15 -10.53
N CYS A 131 0.19 -9.50 -9.31
CA CYS A 131 1.06 -9.48 -8.14
C CYS A 131 0.54 -10.48 -7.11
N PRO A 132 1.40 -11.19 -6.36
CA PRO A 132 0.96 -12.12 -5.32
C PRO A 132 0.05 -11.49 -4.26
N SER A 133 0.24 -10.20 -3.96
CA SER A 133 -0.51 -9.47 -2.93
C SER A 133 -1.87 -8.96 -3.38
N LEU A 134 -2.16 -8.96 -4.69
CA LEU A 134 -3.48 -8.57 -5.19
C LEU A 134 -4.48 -9.69 -4.89
N GLY A 135 -5.62 -9.34 -4.30
CA GLY A 135 -6.65 -10.31 -3.92
C GLY A 135 -7.87 -10.27 -4.83
N GLY A 136 -8.71 -11.30 -4.71
CA GLY A 136 -10.04 -11.33 -5.28
C GLY A 136 -10.11 -11.50 -6.81
N PRO A 137 -11.33 -11.76 -7.33
CA PRO A 137 -11.55 -12.06 -8.74
C PRO A 137 -11.20 -10.90 -9.68
N THR A 138 -11.20 -9.66 -9.19
CA THR A 138 -10.78 -8.45 -9.93
C THR A 138 -9.35 -8.52 -10.43
N ASN A 139 -8.50 -9.37 -9.82
CA ASN A 139 -7.07 -9.45 -10.11
C ASN A 139 -6.62 -10.80 -10.70
N VAL A 140 -7.55 -11.73 -10.92
CA VAL A 140 -7.26 -13.04 -11.51
C VAL A 140 -7.44 -12.97 -13.03
N GLY A 141 -6.34 -13.14 -13.77
CA GLY A 141 -6.34 -13.07 -15.24
C GLY A 141 -6.63 -14.40 -15.95
N GLY A 142 -6.59 -15.51 -15.23
CA GLY A 142 -6.81 -16.86 -15.77
C GLY A 142 -6.07 -17.92 -14.95
N ASN A 143 -6.05 -19.16 -15.44
CA ASN A 143 -5.35 -20.28 -14.79
C ASN A 143 -4.31 -20.90 -15.73
N ILE A 144 -3.10 -21.14 -15.21
CA ILE A 144 -1.98 -21.73 -15.97
C ILE A 144 -2.25 -23.17 -16.46
N ARG A 145 -3.24 -23.85 -15.88
CA ARG A 145 -3.67 -25.19 -16.28
C ARG A 145 -4.55 -25.18 -17.53
N GLU A 146 -5.08 -24.02 -17.92
CA GLU A 146 -6.04 -23.87 -19.02
C GLU A 146 -5.46 -23.10 -20.21
N ARG A 147 -4.62 -22.08 -19.93
CA ARG A 147 -4.01 -21.21 -20.93
C ARG A 147 -2.51 -21.06 -20.67
N SER A 148 -1.74 -20.76 -21.70
CA SER A 148 -0.32 -20.48 -21.52
C SER A 148 -0.10 -19.22 -20.69
N LEU A 149 1.02 -19.16 -19.96
CA LEU A 149 1.38 -17.97 -19.18
C LEU A 149 1.46 -16.72 -20.08
N TRP A 150 1.98 -16.88 -21.30
CA TRP A 150 2.15 -15.77 -22.24
C TRP A 150 0.81 -15.19 -22.71
N GLU A 151 -0.18 -16.05 -23.02
CA GLU A 151 -1.53 -15.61 -23.39
C GLU A 151 -2.18 -14.85 -22.23
N ILE A 152 -2.12 -15.39 -21.00
CA ILE A 152 -2.68 -14.73 -19.82
C ILE A 152 -1.99 -13.38 -19.60
N TRP A 153 -0.66 -13.34 -19.64
CA TRP A 153 0.12 -12.11 -19.46
C TRP A 153 -0.17 -11.05 -20.53
N SER A 154 -0.33 -11.46 -21.78
CA SER A 154 -0.45 -10.55 -22.91
C SER A 154 -1.87 -10.04 -23.10
N GLU A 155 -2.88 -10.81 -22.72
CA GLU A 155 -4.28 -10.56 -23.11
C GLU A 155 -5.22 -10.29 -21.93
N ALA A 156 -4.97 -10.86 -20.74
CA ALA A 156 -5.92 -10.75 -19.64
C ALA A 156 -6.02 -9.32 -19.11
N ALA A 157 -7.23 -8.77 -19.10
CA ALA A 157 -7.51 -7.40 -18.67
C ALA A 157 -7.02 -7.14 -17.23
N GLN A 158 -7.25 -8.08 -16.33
CA GLN A 158 -6.85 -8.02 -14.91
C GLN A 158 -5.33 -7.85 -14.71
N ILE A 159 -4.52 -8.36 -15.66
CA ILE A 159 -3.06 -8.21 -15.66
C ILE A 159 -2.66 -6.87 -16.32
N ARG A 160 -3.31 -6.54 -17.43
CA ARG A 160 -3.01 -5.35 -18.24
C ARG A 160 -3.41 -4.03 -17.59
N GLU A 161 -4.52 -4.00 -16.87
CA GLU A 161 -5.09 -2.77 -16.33
C GLU A 161 -4.11 -2.00 -15.43
N ILE A 162 -3.28 -2.69 -14.64
CA ILE A 162 -2.33 -2.00 -13.75
C ILE A 162 -1.11 -1.51 -14.51
N ARG A 163 -0.58 -2.29 -15.46
CA ARG A 163 0.59 -1.89 -16.26
C ARG A 163 0.28 -0.82 -17.30
N GLU A 164 -0.97 -0.72 -17.74
CA GLU A 164 -1.46 0.28 -18.70
C GLU A 164 -2.08 1.49 -18.02
N ARG A 165 -2.08 1.53 -16.68
CA ARG A 165 -2.69 2.60 -15.90
C ARG A 165 -2.01 3.93 -16.20
N THR A 166 -2.81 4.95 -16.44
CA THR A 166 -2.33 6.33 -16.60
C THR A 166 -2.92 7.24 -15.53
N ARG A 167 -2.60 8.53 -15.61
CA ARG A 167 -3.20 9.57 -14.77
C ARG A 167 -4.73 9.61 -14.87
N ASP A 168 -5.31 9.27 -16.02
CA ASP A 168 -6.75 9.32 -16.26
C ASP A 168 -7.52 8.23 -15.49
N ASP A 169 -6.80 7.20 -15.02
CA ASP A 169 -7.35 6.17 -14.15
C ASP A 169 -7.28 6.54 -12.66
N LEU A 170 -6.57 7.62 -12.31
CA LEU A 170 -6.45 8.10 -10.95
C LEU A 170 -7.65 8.95 -10.55
N TRP A 171 -7.90 9.06 -9.25
CA TRP A 171 -9.00 9.84 -8.70
C TRP A 171 -8.65 10.41 -7.32
N GLY A 172 -9.49 11.32 -6.82
CA GLY A 172 -9.24 12.00 -5.55
C GLY A 172 -7.91 12.77 -5.57
N TYR A 173 -7.25 12.85 -4.43
CA TYR A 173 -5.98 13.59 -4.29
C TYR A 173 -4.88 13.12 -5.27
N CYS A 174 -4.78 11.82 -5.53
CA CYS A 174 -3.70 11.28 -6.37
C CYS A 174 -3.80 11.73 -7.84
N GLN A 175 -4.98 12.05 -8.34
CA GLN A 175 -5.17 12.52 -9.73
C GLN A 175 -4.55 13.92 -9.96
N THR A 176 -4.56 14.75 -8.92
CA THR A 176 -4.02 16.12 -8.96
C THR A 176 -2.63 16.24 -8.36
N CYS A 177 -2.07 15.15 -7.83
CA CYS A 177 -0.75 15.12 -7.23
C CYS A 177 0.35 15.43 -8.27
N TYR A 178 1.37 16.17 -7.86
CA TYR A 178 2.54 16.47 -8.71
C TYR A 178 3.22 15.21 -9.26
N TYR A 179 3.21 14.10 -8.51
CA TYR A 179 3.81 12.83 -8.91
C TYR A 179 2.84 11.86 -9.62
N ALA A 180 1.65 12.31 -10.04
CA ALA A 180 0.60 11.44 -10.58
C ALA A 180 1.09 10.54 -11.73
N ASP A 181 1.81 11.12 -12.68
CA ASP A 181 2.26 10.43 -13.91
C ASP A 181 3.37 9.39 -13.67
N VAL A 182 4.09 9.50 -12.54
CA VAL A 182 5.19 8.59 -12.17
C VAL A 182 4.74 7.56 -11.13
N CYS A 183 4.05 8.02 -10.08
CA CYS A 183 3.65 7.18 -8.95
C CYS A 183 2.44 6.30 -9.26
N LEU A 184 1.51 6.83 -10.06
CA LEU A 184 0.24 6.18 -10.38
C LEU A 184 -0.52 5.69 -9.12
N ALA A 185 -0.57 6.52 -8.09
CA ALA A 185 -1.20 6.23 -6.79
C ALA A 185 -0.63 5.03 -6.00
N GLY A 186 0.68 4.75 -6.13
CA GLY A 186 1.37 3.83 -5.23
C GLY A 186 1.00 2.35 -5.46
N CYS A 187 1.03 1.57 -4.38
CA CYS A 187 0.75 0.13 -4.43
C CYS A 187 -0.75 -0.13 -4.62
N THR A 188 -1.12 -0.83 -5.70
CA THR A 188 -2.51 -1.23 -5.97
C THR A 188 -3.07 -2.15 -4.88
N ALA A 189 -2.24 -3.03 -4.31
CA ALA A 189 -2.61 -3.90 -3.20
C ALA A 189 -2.86 -3.15 -1.87
N VAL A 190 -2.76 -1.82 -1.86
CA VAL A 190 -3.14 -0.99 -0.70
C VAL A 190 -4.44 -0.26 -0.98
N SER A 191 -4.51 0.45 -2.12
CA SER A 191 -5.62 1.34 -2.43
C SER A 191 -6.88 0.59 -2.86
N GLU A 192 -6.75 -0.44 -3.68
CA GLU A 192 -7.90 -1.23 -4.14
C GLU A 192 -8.67 -1.93 -3.02
N PRO A 193 -8.04 -2.72 -2.14
CA PRO A 193 -8.76 -3.37 -1.04
C PRO A 193 -9.35 -2.35 -0.05
N LEU A 194 -8.78 -1.15 0.04
CA LEU A 194 -9.23 -0.11 0.98
C LEU A 194 -10.43 0.68 0.42
N LEU A 195 -10.37 1.05 -0.85
CA LEU A 195 -11.30 1.98 -1.48
C LEU A 195 -12.15 1.33 -2.57
N GLY A 196 -12.11 0.00 -2.69
CA GLY A 196 -12.75 -0.77 -3.75
C GLY A 196 -12.10 -0.64 -5.12
N ARG A 197 -11.14 0.29 -5.28
CA ARG A 197 -10.54 0.63 -6.58
C ARG A 197 -9.18 1.29 -6.40
N PRO A 198 -8.18 0.96 -7.24
CA PRO A 198 -6.93 1.69 -7.23
C PRO A 198 -7.12 3.13 -7.71
N GLY A 199 -6.07 3.95 -7.58
CA GLY A 199 -6.03 5.30 -8.16
C GLY A 199 -6.09 6.43 -7.13
N ASN A 200 -6.27 6.11 -5.85
CA ASN A 200 -6.21 7.06 -4.74
C ASN A 200 -5.62 6.35 -3.51
N ASN A 201 -4.37 6.64 -3.14
CA ASN A 201 -3.76 5.99 -1.98
C ASN A 201 -3.56 7.02 -0.84
N PRO A 202 -4.29 6.90 0.29
CA PRO A 202 -4.08 7.78 1.43
C PRO A 202 -2.82 7.43 2.24
N TYR A 203 -2.27 6.23 2.04
CA TYR A 203 -1.08 5.74 2.72
C TYR A 203 0.20 6.16 1.98
N CYS A 204 0.52 7.44 2.07
CA CYS A 204 1.61 8.09 1.34
C CYS A 204 2.30 9.15 2.19
N HIS A 205 3.64 9.07 2.34
CA HIS A 205 4.39 10.02 3.15
C HIS A 205 4.33 11.44 2.58
N HIS A 206 4.53 11.60 1.26
CA HIS A 206 4.35 12.90 0.60
C HIS A 206 2.96 13.51 0.85
N ARG A 207 1.90 12.70 0.73
CA ARG A 207 0.52 13.15 0.98
C ARG A 207 0.32 13.57 2.43
N ALA A 208 0.84 12.82 3.39
CA ALA A 208 0.77 13.18 4.81
C ALA A 208 1.46 14.52 5.11
N LEU A 209 2.64 14.75 4.51
CA LEU A 209 3.38 16.02 4.62
C LEU A 209 2.60 17.19 4.01
N GLU A 210 1.99 17.00 2.84
CA GLU A 210 1.18 18.05 2.21
C GLU A 210 -0.08 18.37 3.03
N MET A 211 -0.74 17.36 3.60
CA MET A 211 -1.86 17.61 4.52
C MET A 211 -1.40 18.42 5.73
N ASP A 212 -0.28 18.04 6.36
CA ASP A 212 0.23 18.75 7.53
C ASP A 212 0.59 20.21 7.24
N ARG A 213 1.22 20.46 6.08
CA ARG A 213 1.56 21.80 5.57
C ARG A 213 0.33 22.68 5.38
N LEU A 214 -0.81 22.09 5.01
CA LEU A 214 -2.09 22.78 4.85
C LEU A 214 -2.85 22.95 6.18
N GLY A 215 -2.31 22.49 7.30
CA GLY A 215 -3.02 22.49 8.58
C GLY A 215 -4.10 21.41 8.67
N LEU A 216 -4.04 20.41 7.79
CA LEU A 216 -5.01 19.32 7.67
C LEU A 216 -4.39 17.99 8.06
N ARG A 217 -5.25 16.99 8.23
CA ARG A 217 -4.87 15.59 8.39
C ARG A 217 -5.89 14.70 7.70
N GLU A 218 -5.47 13.48 7.37
CA GLU A 218 -6.37 12.46 6.83
C GLU A 218 -6.49 11.25 7.76
N ARG A 219 -7.69 10.67 7.78
CA ARG A 219 -8.02 9.41 8.42
C ARG A 219 -8.86 8.56 7.48
N VAL A 220 -8.84 7.25 7.68
CA VAL A 220 -9.77 6.33 7.00
C VAL A 220 -10.85 5.89 7.98
N GLU A 221 -12.03 5.60 7.46
CA GLU A 221 -13.17 5.14 8.24
C GLU A 221 -13.88 4.01 7.50
N LEU A 222 -14.13 2.90 8.20
CA LEU A 222 -14.82 1.74 7.64
C LEU A 222 -16.29 2.11 7.35
N VAL A 223 -16.73 1.84 6.12
CA VAL A 223 -18.13 2.06 5.67
C VAL A 223 -18.83 0.77 5.27
N GLN A 224 -18.08 -0.28 4.94
CA GLN A 224 -18.63 -1.61 4.68
C GLN A 224 -17.65 -2.66 5.21
N ALA A 225 -18.12 -3.59 6.05
CA ALA A 225 -17.33 -4.72 6.51
C ALA A 225 -16.95 -5.65 5.35
N ALA A 226 -15.88 -6.44 5.53
CA ALA A 226 -15.51 -7.42 4.52
C ALA A 226 -16.56 -8.53 4.44
N PRO A 227 -16.92 -9.02 3.24
CA PRO A 227 -17.71 -10.23 3.12
C PRO A 227 -16.92 -11.45 3.67
N PRO A 228 -17.59 -12.48 4.24
CA PRO A 228 -16.94 -13.64 4.85
C PRO A 228 -16.43 -14.63 3.78
N VAL A 229 -15.55 -14.16 2.91
CA VAL A 229 -14.94 -14.93 1.81
C VAL A 229 -13.42 -14.78 1.85
N GLY A 230 -12.70 -15.73 1.27
CA GLY A 230 -11.24 -15.62 1.10
C GLY A 230 -10.88 -14.33 0.37
N PHE A 231 -9.90 -13.58 0.89
CA PHE A 231 -9.54 -12.25 0.39
C PHE A 231 -10.69 -11.22 0.37
N GLY A 232 -11.70 -11.38 1.23
CA GLY A 232 -12.67 -10.34 1.49
C GLY A 232 -11.97 -9.04 1.92
N THR A 233 -12.46 -7.92 1.41
CA THR A 233 -11.96 -6.59 1.73
C THR A 233 -13.11 -5.72 2.19
N GLY A 234 -12.90 -4.94 3.25
CA GLY A 234 -13.83 -3.89 3.66
C GLY A 234 -13.76 -2.70 2.70
N LEU A 235 -14.72 -1.79 2.79
CA LEU A 235 -14.65 -0.50 2.10
C LEU A 235 -14.49 0.61 3.13
N PHE A 236 -13.61 1.55 2.82
CA PHE A 236 -13.30 2.69 3.66
C PHE A 236 -13.50 3.97 2.88
N ARG A 237 -13.87 5.04 3.58
CA ARG A 237 -13.79 6.42 3.08
C ARG A 237 -12.57 7.13 3.64
N VAL A 238 -12.04 8.08 2.89
CA VAL A 238 -10.97 8.97 3.35
C VAL A 238 -11.60 10.28 3.82
N ILE A 239 -11.27 10.68 5.04
CA ILE A 239 -11.79 11.89 5.67
C ILE A 239 -10.63 12.86 5.85
N ARG A 240 -10.76 14.03 5.24
CA ARG A 240 -9.83 15.16 5.41
C ARG A 240 -10.45 16.14 6.40
N GLU A 241 -9.69 16.50 7.42
CA GLU A 241 -10.16 17.29 8.55
C GLU A 241 -9.03 18.19 9.08
N PRO A 242 -9.33 19.26 9.83
CA PRO A 242 -8.30 20.06 10.49
C PRO A 242 -7.40 19.21 11.38
N LYS A 243 -6.09 19.46 11.35
CA LYS A 243 -5.16 18.76 12.24
C LYS A 243 -5.35 19.20 13.69
N ASP A 244 -5.64 20.48 13.88
CA ASP A 244 -5.99 21.05 15.18
C ASP A 244 -7.27 20.38 15.73
N PRO A 245 -7.21 19.77 16.93
CA PRO A 245 -8.35 19.08 17.51
C PRO A 245 -9.55 19.96 17.83
N GLU A 246 -9.34 21.22 18.22
CA GLU A 246 -10.43 22.13 18.56
C GLU A 246 -11.13 22.61 17.29
N VAL A 247 -10.36 23.02 16.27
CA VAL A 247 -10.92 23.40 14.96
C VAL A 247 -11.67 22.22 14.35
N ARG A 248 -11.13 21.00 14.45
CA ARG A 248 -11.80 19.78 13.97
C ARG A 248 -13.12 19.52 14.69
N ARG A 249 -13.19 19.73 16.02
CA ARG A 249 -14.45 19.59 16.78
C ARG A 249 -15.50 20.59 16.34
N GLN A 250 -15.10 21.81 16.04
CA GLN A 250 -16.01 22.91 15.67
C GLN A 250 -16.48 22.82 14.21
N GLN A 251 -15.57 22.52 13.27
CA GLN A 251 -15.83 22.62 11.83
C GLN A 251 -16.11 21.27 11.16
N GLY A 252 -15.70 20.17 11.79
CA GLY A 252 -15.81 18.84 11.20
C GLY A 252 -14.89 18.62 9.99
N PRO A 253 -15.16 17.59 9.17
CA PRO A 253 -14.40 17.31 7.96
C PRO A 253 -14.52 18.41 6.90
N VAL A 254 -13.42 18.70 6.21
CA VAL A 254 -13.40 19.61 5.04
C VAL A 254 -13.66 18.87 3.72
N ALA A 255 -13.42 17.56 3.69
CA ALA A 255 -13.75 16.69 2.56
C ALA A 255 -13.93 15.24 3.02
N ILE A 256 -14.85 14.54 2.36
CA ILE A 256 -15.09 13.11 2.52
C ILE A 256 -15.01 12.49 1.12
N GLU A 257 -14.06 11.58 0.93
CA GLU A 257 -13.88 10.83 -0.32
C GLU A 257 -14.36 9.39 -0.09
N ASP A 258 -15.55 9.07 -0.61
CA ASP A 258 -16.10 7.72 -0.53
C ASP A 258 -15.35 6.72 -1.44
N PRO A 259 -15.41 5.41 -1.10
CA PRO A 259 -14.85 4.36 -1.94
C PRO A 259 -15.50 4.35 -3.32
N ARG A 260 -14.88 3.63 -4.27
CA ARG A 260 -15.37 3.49 -5.64
C ARG A 260 -15.92 2.11 -5.89
N VAL A 261 -16.81 2.04 -6.88
CA VAL A 261 -17.27 0.76 -7.41
C VAL A 261 -16.09 -0.02 -7.98
N SER A 262 -16.04 -1.32 -7.68
CA SER A 262 -15.00 -2.26 -8.13
C SER A 262 -14.72 -2.18 -9.63
N ARG A 263 -13.46 -2.44 -10.03
CA ARG A 263 -13.06 -2.58 -11.44
C ARG A 263 -13.81 -3.68 -12.19
N LEU A 264 -14.43 -4.63 -11.49
CA LEU A 264 -15.33 -5.62 -12.09
C LEU A 264 -16.54 -5.00 -12.81
N VAL A 265 -16.97 -3.81 -12.40
CA VAL A 265 -18.11 -3.10 -13.03
C VAL A 265 -17.61 -2.17 -14.14
N ALA A 266 -16.48 -1.51 -13.93
CA ALA A 266 -15.85 -0.64 -14.91
C ALA A 266 -14.32 -0.83 -14.82
N PRO A 267 -13.66 -1.42 -15.83
CA PRO A 267 -12.26 -1.84 -15.73
C PRO A 267 -11.25 -0.68 -15.70
N ARG A 268 -11.59 0.48 -16.28
CA ARG A 268 -10.70 1.64 -16.46
C ARG A 268 -11.32 2.97 -16.00
N GLY A 269 -10.54 4.04 -16.04
CA GLY A 269 -10.93 5.40 -15.64
C GLY A 269 -10.94 5.57 -14.12
N PRO A 270 -11.54 6.62 -13.56
CA PRO A 270 -11.59 6.87 -12.12
C PRO A 270 -12.67 6.04 -11.38
N GLY A 271 -13.60 5.45 -12.13
CA GLY A 271 -14.78 4.81 -11.57
C GLY A 271 -15.77 5.80 -10.92
N ARG A 272 -16.96 5.30 -10.58
CA ARG A 272 -17.99 6.09 -9.89
C ARG A 272 -17.94 5.87 -8.37
N PRO A 273 -18.38 6.85 -7.57
CA PRO A 273 -18.55 6.66 -6.13
C PRO A 273 -19.41 5.42 -5.84
N TRP A 274 -19.02 4.68 -4.82
CA TRP A 274 -19.84 3.62 -4.25
C TRP A 274 -20.96 4.27 -3.44
N SER A 275 -22.19 3.80 -3.65
CA SER A 275 -23.33 4.10 -2.79
C SER A 275 -23.74 2.80 -2.10
N PRO A 276 -24.07 2.84 -0.79
CA PRO A 276 -24.76 1.71 -0.18
C PRO A 276 -26.04 1.47 -0.98
N ALA A 277 -26.37 0.21 -1.28
CA ALA A 277 -27.69 -0.10 -1.78
C ALA A 277 -28.70 0.47 -0.78
N THR A 278 -29.59 1.34 -1.22
CA THR A 278 -30.75 1.76 -0.44
C THR A 278 -31.58 0.51 -0.22
N GLY A 279 -31.47 -0.09 0.97
CA GLY A 279 -32.36 -1.15 1.42
C GLY A 279 -33.78 -0.63 1.59
#